data_AF-A0A928UFU9-F1
#
_entry.id   AF-A0A928UFU9-F1
#
_cell.length_a   1.000
_cell.length_b   1.000
_cell.length_c   1.000
_cell.angle_alpha   90.00
_cell.angle_beta   90.00
_cell.angle_gamma   90.00
#
_symmetry.space_group_name_H-M   'P 1'
#
loop_
_entity.id
_entity.type
_entity.pdbx_description
1 polymer ?
#
loop_
_entity_poly.entity_id
_entity_poly.type
_entity_poly.pdbx_seq_one_letter_code
_entity_poly.pdbx_strand_id
1 'polypeptide(L)'
;MVNVGCDHDTSDFAVQSIHRWWTYMGRKIYPDAKKLLICADSGGSNGYRVRLWKIKLQEFANKSGMEITVCHFPKGTIKWNKMEHRLFSHISMNWKGHPLTSHDVMVNLIGATKTKTGLKVGVKIDKRKYPTGIKVSDQEMEKINIGKHNFHGDWNYTISKN
;
A
#
# COMPACT_ATOMS: atom_id res chain seq x y z
N MET A 1 -6.95 4.69 -6.07
CA MET A 1 -7.66 3.39 -6.18
C MET A 1 -7.73 2.79 -4.80
N VAL A 2 -8.85 2.21 -4.41
CA VAL A 2 -8.98 1.38 -3.21
C VAL A 2 -9.00 -0.08 -3.64
N ASN A 3 -8.13 -0.89 -3.03
CA ASN A 3 -8.11 -2.34 -3.23
C ASN A 3 -8.83 -2.98 -2.04
N VAL A 4 -9.92 -3.70 -2.30
CA VAL A 4 -10.72 -4.37 -1.27
C VAL A 4 -10.36 -5.85 -1.27
N GLY A 5 -9.63 -6.30 -0.26
CA GLY A 5 -9.25 -7.70 -0.10
C GLY A 5 -10.38 -8.54 0.50
N CYS A 6 -10.47 -9.81 0.08
CA CYS A 6 -11.37 -10.81 0.67
C CYS A 6 -10.62 -11.82 1.58
N ASP A 7 -9.42 -11.47 2.03
CA ASP A 7 -8.55 -12.31 2.85
C ASP A 7 -7.69 -11.41 3.77
N HIS A 8 -6.78 -11.99 4.55
CA HIS A 8 -6.05 -11.32 5.63
C HIS A 8 -5.18 -10.12 5.17
N ASP A 9 -5.11 -9.11 6.03
CA ASP A 9 -4.17 -7.98 5.88
C ASP A 9 -2.73 -8.44 6.16
N THR A 10 -2.03 -8.81 5.09
CA THR A 10 -0.63 -9.24 5.13
C THR A 10 0.26 -8.28 4.33
N SER A 11 1.58 -8.36 4.54
CA SER A 11 2.52 -7.60 3.72
C SER A 11 2.42 -7.92 2.22
N ASP A 12 2.06 -9.15 1.86
CA ASP A 12 1.82 -9.52 0.47
C ASP A 12 0.58 -8.79 -0.08
N PHE A 13 -0.51 -8.75 0.67
CA PHE A 13 -1.69 -7.96 0.31
C PHE A 13 -1.38 -6.46 0.16
N ALA A 14 -0.60 -5.89 1.08
CA ALA A 14 -0.21 -4.48 1.03
C ALA A 14 0.62 -4.16 -0.23
N VAL A 15 1.65 -4.97 -0.54
CA VAL A 15 2.45 -4.77 -1.75
C VAL A 15 1.67 -5.07 -3.02
N GLN A 16 0.81 -6.09 -3.02
CA GLN A 16 -0.06 -6.38 -4.15
C GLN A 16 -1.02 -5.21 -4.44
N SER A 17 -1.48 -4.49 -3.41
CA SER A 17 -2.28 -3.28 -3.58
C SER A 17 -1.50 -2.18 -4.30
N ILE A 18 -0.21 -2.00 -3.98
CA ILE A 18 0.69 -1.08 -4.69
C ILE A 18 0.90 -1.52 -6.14
N HIS A 19 1.20 -2.80 -6.36
CA HIS A 19 1.39 -3.37 -7.70
C HIS A 19 0.14 -3.20 -8.59
N ARG A 20 -1.06 -3.43 -8.04
CA ARG A 20 -2.32 -3.21 -8.77
C ARG A 20 -2.54 -1.74 -9.09
N TRP A 21 -2.28 -0.83 -8.14
CA TRP A 21 -2.36 0.60 -8.40
C TRP A 21 -1.44 0.99 -9.55
N TRP A 22 -0.18 0.55 -9.53
CA TRP A 22 0.78 0.82 -10.60
C TRP A 22 0.29 0.28 -11.95
N THR A 23 -0.16 -0.97 -11.97
CA THR A 23 -0.62 -1.66 -13.19
C THR A 23 -1.84 -1.00 -13.83
N TYR A 24 -2.85 -0.65 -13.03
CA TYR A 24 -4.13 -0.15 -13.54
C TYR A 24 -4.17 1.36 -13.73
N MET A 25 -3.39 2.12 -12.95
CA MET A 25 -3.44 3.58 -12.93
C MET A 25 -2.04 4.19 -13.04
N GLY A 26 -1.13 3.85 -12.13
CA GLY A 26 0.15 4.55 -11.94
C GLY A 26 0.97 4.66 -13.22
N ARG A 27 1.20 3.54 -13.93
CA ARG A 27 2.02 3.52 -15.15
C ARG A 27 1.45 4.33 -16.32
N LYS A 28 0.13 4.55 -16.35
CA LYS A 28 -0.52 5.36 -17.40
C LYS A 28 -0.40 6.85 -17.09
N ILE A 29 -0.45 7.20 -15.81
CA ILE A 29 -0.36 8.59 -15.32
C ILE A 29 1.10 9.05 -15.29
N TYR A 30 2.03 8.14 -14.99
CA TYR A 30 3.45 8.41 -14.82
C TYR A 30 4.29 7.43 -15.68
N PRO A 31 4.24 7.52 -17.02
CA PRO A 31 4.87 6.54 -17.91
C PRO A 31 6.39 6.44 -17.73
N ASP A 32 7.06 7.55 -17.41
CA ASP A 32 8.51 7.62 -17.30
C ASP A 32 9.03 7.48 -15.86
N ALA A 33 8.15 7.17 -14.89
CA ALA A 33 8.55 7.09 -13.50
C ALA A 33 9.46 5.87 -13.25
N LYS A 34 10.69 6.15 -12.82
CA LYS A 34 11.68 5.16 -12.41
C LYS A 34 11.77 4.95 -10.90
N LYS A 35 11.10 5.81 -10.13
CA LYS A 35 11.14 5.83 -8.67
C LYS A 35 9.74 5.93 -8.09
N LEU A 36 9.50 5.24 -6.99
CA LEU A 36 8.26 5.28 -6.23
C LEU A 36 8.55 5.67 -4.77
N LEU A 37 7.98 6.78 -4.31
CA LEU A 37 7.97 7.14 -2.90
C LEU A 37 6.70 6.63 -2.23
N ILE A 38 6.87 5.88 -1.15
CA ILE A 38 5.79 5.34 -0.31
C ILE A 38 5.89 5.98 1.07
N CYS A 39 4.86 6.71 1.47
CA CYS A 39 4.70 7.19 2.84
C CYS A 39 3.83 6.19 3.62
N ALA A 40 4.45 5.36 4.45
CA ALA A 40 3.78 4.30 5.20
C ALA A 40 3.50 4.72 6.64
N ASP A 41 2.35 4.34 7.18
CA ASP A 41 1.95 4.59 8.57
C ASP A 41 2.58 3.62 9.59
N SER A 42 3.36 2.65 9.11
CA SER A 42 4.00 1.61 9.92
C SER A 42 3.01 0.66 10.62
N GLY A 43 1.82 0.48 10.06
CA GLY A 43 0.84 -0.51 10.51
C GLY A 43 1.30 -1.96 10.34
N GLY A 44 0.46 -2.90 10.76
CA GLY A 44 0.81 -4.33 10.85
C GLY A 44 1.44 -4.91 9.57
N SER A 45 0.86 -4.66 8.39
CA SER A 45 1.31 -5.24 7.13
C SER A 45 2.45 -4.48 6.43
N ASN A 46 2.65 -3.19 6.73
CA ASN A 46 3.66 -2.33 6.08
C ASN A 46 4.74 -1.79 7.05
N GLY A 47 4.78 -2.35 8.27
CA GLY A 47 5.67 -1.93 9.33
C GLY A 47 7.15 -2.06 8.97
N TYR A 48 7.96 -1.09 9.40
CA TYR A 48 9.39 -1.04 9.09
C TYR A 48 10.20 -2.24 9.61
N ARG A 49 9.71 -2.95 10.64
CA ARG A 49 10.30 -4.19 11.19
C ARG A 49 9.85 -5.45 10.46
N VAL A 50 8.82 -5.36 9.62
CA VAL A 50 8.21 -6.53 8.99
C VAL A 50 9.09 -6.98 7.83
N ARG A 51 9.67 -8.17 7.94
CA ARG A 51 10.59 -8.72 6.94
C ARG A 51 9.87 -9.02 5.63
N LEU A 52 8.69 -9.61 5.71
CA LEU A 52 7.88 -9.95 4.54
C LEU A 52 7.53 -8.72 3.70
N TRP A 53 7.30 -7.57 4.34
CA TRP A 53 7.10 -6.29 3.67
C TRP A 53 8.29 -5.92 2.78
N LYS A 54 9.51 -6.01 3.31
CA LYS A 54 10.74 -5.71 2.54
C LYS A 54 10.96 -6.71 1.41
N ILE A 55 10.73 -8.00 1.65
CA ILE A 55 10.82 -9.05 0.62
C ILE A 55 9.84 -8.79 -0.53
N LYS A 56 8.57 -8.52 -0.20
CA LYS A 56 7.55 -8.28 -1.22
C LYS A 56 7.82 -6.98 -1.98
N LEU A 57 8.32 -5.94 -1.32
CA LEU A 57 8.79 -4.74 -2.00
C LEU A 57 9.97 -5.01 -2.93
N GLN A 58 10.93 -5.85 -2.56
CA GLN A 58 12.03 -6.26 -3.45
C GLN A 58 11.49 -6.98 -4.69
N GLU A 59 10.56 -7.93 -4.52
CA GLU A 59 9.91 -8.60 -5.64
C GLU A 59 9.21 -7.59 -6.57
N PHE A 60 8.53 -6.60 -5.99
CA PHE A 60 7.87 -5.54 -6.75
C PHE A 60 8.87 -4.61 -7.47
N ALA A 61 9.97 -4.22 -6.83
CA ALA A 61 11.04 -3.44 -7.43
C ALA A 61 11.63 -4.17 -8.65
N ASN A 62 11.93 -5.46 -8.50
CA ASN A 62 12.45 -6.30 -9.58
C ASN A 62 11.46 -6.41 -10.75
N LYS A 63 10.17 -6.64 -10.47
CA LYS A 63 9.13 -6.78 -11.51
C LYS A 63 8.81 -5.47 -12.23
N SER A 64 8.77 -4.36 -11.49
CA SER A 64 8.41 -3.05 -12.05
C SER A 64 9.60 -2.31 -12.65
N GLY A 65 10.82 -2.68 -12.27
CA GLY A 65 12.05 -1.95 -12.60
C GLY A 65 12.19 -0.62 -11.84
N MET A 66 11.32 -0.34 -10.87
CA MET A 66 11.32 0.90 -10.09
C MET A 66 12.21 0.79 -8.85
N GLU A 67 12.89 1.89 -8.52
CA GLU A 67 13.49 2.09 -7.20
C GLU A 67 12.39 2.54 -6.23
N ILE A 68 12.29 1.88 -5.07
CA ILE A 68 11.21 2.13 -4.10
C ILE A 68 11.79 2.75 -2.84
N THR A 69 11.45 3.99 -2.57
CA THR A 69 11.75 4.66 -1.31
C THR A 69 10.56 4.54 -0.36
N VAL A 70 10.81 4.07 0.86
CA VAL A 70 9.81 3.99 1.91
C VAL A 70 10.19 4.96 3.03
N CYS A 71 9.25 5.85 3.34
CA CYS A 71 9.34 6.75 4.50
C CYS A 71 8.20 6.43 5.45
N HIS A 72 8.56 6.13 6.70
CA HIS A 72 7.59 5.77 7.73
C HIS A 72 7.21 6.98 8.57
N PHE A 73 5.91 7.16 8.79
CA PHE A 73 5.38 8.11 9.75
C PHE A 73 5.72 7.66 11.18
N PRO A 74 6.07 8.60 12.10
CA PRO A 74 6.23 8.26 13.51
C PRO A 74 4.93 7.76 14.14
N LYS A 75 5.02 7.03 15.26
CA LYS A 75 3.83 6.57 15.98
C LYS A 75 2.94 7.74 16.39
N GLY A 76 1.62 7.55 16.30
CA GLY A 76 0.62 8.57 16.71
C GLY A 76 0.44 9.73 15.71
N THR A 77 1.06 9.67 14.54
CA THR A 77 1.02 10.77 13.55
C THR A 77 0.01 10.54 12.41
N ILE A 78 -0.96 9.61 12.58
CA ILE A 78 -1.95 9.29 11.53
C ILE A 78 -2.76 10.51 11.07
N LYS A 79 -2.94 11.51 11.95
CA LYS A 79 -3.53 12.82 11.61
C LYS A 79 -2.78 13.54 10.49
N TRP A 80 -1.51 13.25 10.24
CA TRP A 80 -0.72 13.88 9.19
C TRP A 80 -0.75 13.10 7.87
N ASN A 81 -1.32 11.88 7.88
CA ASN A 81 -1.53 11.12 6.65
C ASN A 81 -2.65 11.77 5.84
N LYS A 82 -2.32 12.31 4.67
CA LYS A 82 -3.27 12.96 3.77
C LYS A 82 -4.41 12.02 3.34
N MET A 83 -4.17 10.71 3.32
CA MET A 83 -5.18 9.72 2.94
C MET A 83 -6.37 9.72 3.89
N GLU A 84 -6.13 9.88 5.20
CA GLU A 84 -7.20 9.97 6.20
C GLU A 84 -8.15 11.13 5.90
N HIS A 85 -7.58 12.30 5.63
CA HIS A 85 -8.35 13.52 5.43
C HIS A 85 -8.95 13.66 4.03
N ARG A 86 -8.27 13.14 3.00
CA ARG A 86 -8.65 13.38 1.60
C ARG A 86 -9.37 12.21 0.94
N LEU A 87 -9.33 11.01 1.52
CA LEU A 87 -10.00 9.84 0.96
C LEU A 87 -10.92 9.17 1.98
N PHE A 88 -10.38 8.72 3.12
CA PHE A 88 -11.15 7.92 4.07
C PHE A 88 -12.27 8.71 4.76
N SER A 89 -12.05 9.99 5.06
CA SER A 89 -13.11 10.87 5.56
C SER A 89 -14.33 10.89 4.63
N HIS A 90 -14.11 11.02 3.31
CA HIS A 90 -15.17 11.06 2.30
C HIS A 90 -15.84 9.71 2.10
N ILE A 91 -15.09 8.60 2.11
CA ILE A 91 -15.66 7.26 2.06
C ILE A 91 -16.56 7.02 3.28
N SER A 92 -16.06 7.36 4.48
CA SER A 92 -16.79 7.23 5.74
C SER A 92 -18.07 8.06 5.77
N MET A 93 -18.04 9.29 5.24
CA MET A 93 -19.24 10.11 5.10
C MET A 93 -20.22 9.52 4.07
N ASN A 94 -19.73 8.97 2.96
CA ASN A 94 -20.58 8.47 1.87
C ASN A 94 -21.45 7.28 2.28
N TRP A 95 -20.90 6.32 3.02
CA TRP A 95 -21.65 5.15 3.47
C TRP A 95 -22.22 5.26 4.89
N LYS A 96 -22.16 6.44 5.51
CA LYS A 96 -22.73 6.64 6.85
C LYS A 96 -24.21 6.21 6.85
N GLY A 97 -24.59 5.39 7.82
CA GLY A 97 -25.95 4.87 7.93
C GLY A 97 -26.30 3.73 6.97
N HIS A 98 -25.35 3.21 6.18
CA HIS A 98 -25.56 2.06 5.31
C HIS A 98 -24.86 0.83 5.91
N PRO A 99 -25.58 -0.28 6.18
CA PRO A 99 -24.95 -1.49 6.68
C PRO A 99 -24.09 -2.15 5.60
N LEU A 100 -22.83 -2.48 5.94
CA LEU A 100 -21.89 -3.16 5.05
C LEU A 100 -22.12 -4.66 5.07
N THR A 101 -23.19 -5.11 4.41
CA THR A 101 -23.66 -6.50 4.45
C THR A 101 -22.93 -7.46 3.51
N SER A 102 -22.22 -6.95 2.51
CA SER A 102 -21.43 -7.76 1.57
C SER A 102 -20.25 -6.99 0.99
N HIS A 103 -19.30 -7.73 0.41
CA HIS A 103 -18.18 -7.14 -0.33
C HIS A 103 -18.66 -6.27 -1.51
N ASP A 104 -19.73 -6.69 -2.19
CA ASP A 104 -20.28 -5.94 -3.33
C ASP A 104 -20.90 -4.62 -2.86
N VAL A 105 -21.63 -4.63 -1.75
CA VAL A 105 -22.16 -3.41 -1.11
C VAL A 105 -21.01 -2.47 -0.75
N MET A 106 -19.95 -3.00 -0.13
CA MET A 106 -18.77 -2.23 0.23
C MET A 106 -18.09 -1.61 -1.00
N VAL A 107 -17.85 -2.39 -2.06
CA VAL A 107 -17.21 -1.93 -3.30
C VAL A 107 -18.05 -0.85 -3.98
N ASN A 108 -19.37 -1.04 -4.06
CA ASN A 108 -20.29 -0.07 -4.65
C ASN A 108 -20.29 1.25 -3.88
N LEU A 109 -20.35 1.19 -2.54
CA LEU A 109 -20.35 2.38 -1.69
C LEU A 109 -19.01 3.13 -1.75
N ILE A 110 -17.88 2.43 -1.74
CA ILE A 110 -16.57 3.09 -1.90
C ILE A 110 -16.47 3.72 -3.30
N GLY A 111 -16.89 3.00 -4.35
CA GLY A 111 -16.81 3.46 -5.74
C GLY A 111 -17.75 4.63 -6.06
N ALA A 112 -18.84 4.76 -5.31
CA ALA A 112 -19.76 5.88 -5.40
C ALA A 112 -19.20 7.17 -4.79
N THR A 113 -18.11 7.10 -4.01
CA THR A 113 -17.54 8.26 -3.32
C THR A 113 -16.99 9.28 -4.32
N LYS A 114 -17.58 10.48 -4.34
CA LYS A 114 -17.17 11.61 -5.17
C LYS A 114 -17.29 12.93 -4.41
N THR A 115 -16.46 13.91 -4.73
CA THR A 115 -16.57 15.28 -4.17
C THR A 115 -16.80 16.31 -5.28
N LYS A 116 -17.43 17.44 -4.92
CA LYS A 116 -17.58 18.59 -5.84
C LYS A 116 -16.23 19.14 -6.32
N THR A 117 -15.17 18.94 -5.54
CA THR A 117 -13.79 19.36 -5.84
C THR A 117 -13.04 18.36 -6.72
N GLY A 118 -13.68 17.28 -7.19
CA GLY A 118 -13.14 16.40 -8.23
C GLY A 118 -12.57 15.06 -7.76
N LEU A 119 -12.69 14.69 -6.48
CA LEU A 119 -12.31 13.35 -6.03
C LEU A 119 -13.17 12.30 -6.75
N LYS A 120 -12.53 11.31 -7.36
CA LYS A 120 -13.18 10.09 -7.90
C LYS A 120 -12.45 8.86 -7.37
N VAL A 121 -13.18 7.97 -6.70
CA VAL A 121 -12.60 6.78 -6.10
C VAL A 121 -12.80 5.57 -7.01
N GLY A 122 -11.72 5.11 -7.64
CA GLY A 122 -11.72 3.81 -8.32
C GLY A 122 -11.56 2.67 -7.31
N VAL A 123 -12.35 1.61 -7.42
CA VAL A 123 -12.33 0.47 -6.50
C VAL A 123 -12.11 -0.82 -7.28
N LYS A 124 -11.34 -1.74 -6.71
CA LYS A 124 -11.23 -3.11 -7.21
C LYS A 124 -11.23 -4.11 -6.08
N ILE A 125 -11.91 -5.23 -6.31
CA ILE A 125 -11.87 -6.39 -5.42
C ILE A 125 -10.62 -7.23 -5.70
N ASP A 126 -10.00 -7.73 -4.64
CA ASP A 126 -8.91 -8.70 -4.68
C ASP A 126 -9.34 -9.99 -3.98
N LYS A 127 -9.59 -11.03 -4.79
CA LYS A 127 -10.01 -12.35 -4.33
C LYS A 127 -8.83 -13.30 -4.10
N ARG A 128 -7.59 -12.81 -4.22
CA ARG A 128 -6.39 -13.61 -3.97
C ARG A 128 -6.33 -14.07 -2.52
N LYS A 129 -5.56 -15.14 -2.30
CA LYS A 129 -5.29 -15.66 -0.97
C LYS A 129 -3.99 -15.11 -0.41
N TYR A 130 -4.01 -14.76 0.86
CA TYR A 130 -2.92 -14.13 1.60
C TYR A 130 -2.69 -14.88 2.90
N PRO A 131 -1.96 -16.02 2.85
CA PRO A 131 -1.73 -16.84 4.03
C PRO A 131 -0.93 -16.06 5.08
N THR A 132 -1.29 -16.26 6.35
CA THR A 132 -0.62 -15.67 7.50
C THR A 132 0.54 -16.56 7.98
N GLY A 133 1.38 -16.04 8.88
CA GLY A 133 2.44 -16.83 9.51
C GLY A 133 3.65 -17.15 8.63
N ILE A 134 3.79 -16.49 7.47
CA ILE A 134 4.96 -16.63 6.60
C ILE A 134 6.21 -16.14 7.34
N LYS A 135 7.15 -17.05 7.55
CA LYS A 135 8.46 -16.75 8.12
C LYS A 135 9.44 -16.39 7.00
N VAL A 136 10.24 -15.35 7.25
CA VAL A 136 11.31 -14.92 6.34
C VAL A 136 12.63 -15.22 7.02
N SER A 137 13.49 -15.97 6.33
CA SER A 137 14.83 -16.35 6.79
C SER A 137 15.85 -15.22 6.63
N ASP A 138 16.98 -15.31 7.33
CA ASP A 138 18.09 -14.37 7.22
C ASP A 138 18.71 -14.35 5.81
N GLN A 139 18.84 -15.53 5.20
CA GLN A 139 19.28 -15.67 3.81
C GLN A 139 18.37 -14.95 2.81
N GLU A 140 17.06 -14.90 3.05
CA GLU A 140 16.15 -14.13 2.20
C GLU A 140 16.32 -12.62 2.40
N MET A 141 16.59 -12.17 3.62
CA MET A 141 16.80 -10.74 3.90
C MET A 141 18.12 -10.23 3.31
N GLU A 142 19.15 -11.05 3.28
CA GLU A 142 20.45 -10.70 2.68
C GLU A 142 20.36 -10.45 1.17
N LYS A 143 19.37 -11.04 0.50
CA LYS A 143 19.13 -10.87 -0.95
C LYS A 143 18.44 -9.56 -1.30
N ILE A 144 18.04 -8.76 -0.31
CA ILE A 144 17.37 -7.47 -0.54
C ILE A 144 18.44 -6.40 -0.80
N ASN A 145 18.33 -5.70 -1.93
CA ASN A 145 19.14 -4.54 -2.24
C ASN A 145 18.55 -3.29 -1.57
N ILE A 146 18.78 -3.18 -0.25
CA ILE A 146 18.23 -2.14 0.62
C ILE A 146 19.30 -1.15 1.10
N GLY A 147 19.17 0.11 0.68
CA GLY A 147 19.94 1.23 1.20
C GLY A 147 19.18 1.96 2.32
N LYS A 148 19.76 2.00 3.52
CA LYS A 148 19.18 2.77 4.65
C LYS A 148 19.45 4.27 4.46
N HIS A 149 18.51 5.11 4.88
CA HIS A 149 18.68 6.55 4.83
C HIS A 149 19.54 7.08 5.98
N ASN A 150 20.19 8.23 5.80
CA ASN A 150 20.95 8.87 6.88
C ASN A 150 20.05 9.35 8.03
N PHE A 151 18.84 9.82 7.70
CA PHE A 151 17.84 10.24 8.69
C PHE A 151 16.83 9.12 8.94
N HIS A 152 16.80 8.63 10.18
CA HIS A 152 15.97 7.48 10.60
C HIS A 152 16.13 6.25 9.69
N GLY A 153 17.36 5.88 9.34
CA GLY A 153 17.65 4.69 8.51
C GLY A 153 17.25 3.35 9.13
N ASP A 154 16.90 3.36 10.40
CA ASP A 154 16.27 2.23 11.08
C ASP A 154 14.86 1.96 10.55
N TRP A 155 14.14 3.01 10.12
CA TRP A 155 12.76 2.89 9.62
C TRP A 155 12.66 3.26 8.13
N ASN A 156 13.43 4.24 7.65
CA ASN A 156 13.41 4.75 6.28
C ASN A 156 14.51 4.11 5.42
N TYR A 157 14.14 3.73 4.20
CA TYR A 157 15.06 3.03 3.31
C TYR A 157 14.64 3.14 1.85
N THR A 158 15.54 2.74 0.96
CA THR A 158 15.30 2.60 -0.47
C THR A 158 15.68 1.20 -0.91
N ILE A 159 14.76 0.55 -1.61
CA ILE A 159 14.97 -0.77 -2.22
C ILE A 159 15.17 -0.56 -3.72
N SER A 160 16.33 -0.98 -4.21
CA SER A 160 16.65 -1.00 -5.63
C SER A 160 16.39 -2.38 -6.21
N LYS A 161 16.22 -2.47 -7.53
CA LYS A 161 16.16 -3.78 -8.20
C LYS A 161 17.50 -4.52 -8.06
N ASN A 162 17.43 -5.85 -8.06
CA ASN A 162 18.61 -6.71 -8.19
C ASN A 162 19.04 -6.85 -9.65
#